data_AF-A0A6L9Q8L3-F1
#
_entry.id   AF-A0A6L9Q8L3-F1
#
_cell.length_a   1.000
_cell.length_b   1.000
_cell.length_c   1.000
_cell.angle_alpha   90.00
_cell.angle_beta   90.00
_cell.angle_gamma   90.00
#
_symmetry.space_group_name_H-M   'P 1'
#
loop_
_entity.id
_entity.type
_entity.pdbx_description
1 polymer ?
#
loop_
_entity_poly.entity_id
_entity_poly.type
_entity_poly.pdbx_seq_one_letter_code
_entity_poly.pdbx_strand_id
1 'polypeptide(L)'
;GSVVTGDAGFARDVVLGAAPWHGRLLVLNTEDAGESTGHGSPLPPLVHGGPGRAGGGEEMGGIRAVVHHMRRTAVQSGPAMLTSITGRWVPGTDRTVTDEHPFRKYLEDLCVGDTAVGGPRTVTLDDVEHFAEFTGDTFYAHTDEEAAKANPFFGGRVAHGYLVVSFAAGLFVEPAPGPVLANYGLERLRFLTPVKPGDELTVTLTAKQISPREGADYGEVRWDTDVTNQEGASVAKYDVLTLVAKRPRHD
;
A
#
# COMPACT_ATOMS: atom_id res chain seq x y z
N GLY A 1 19.36 2.26 28.81
CA GLY A 1 18.76 2.46 30.14
C GLY A 1 17.61 1.50 30.34
N SER A 2 17.21 1.27 31.59
CA SER A 2 16.04 0.45 31.93
C SER A 2 15.14 1.16 32.94
N VAL A 3 13.83 1.01 32.80
CA VAL A 3 12.81 1.48 33.74
C VAL A 3 11.99 0.27 34.14
N VAL A 4 11.92 -0.05 35.43
CA VAL A 4 11.12 -1.19 35.92
C VAL A 4 9.94 -0.62 36.70
N THR A 5 8.73 -0.75 36.17
CA THR A 5 7.52 -0.16 36.75
C THR A 5 6.25 -0.81 36.20
N GLY A 6 5.22 -0.94 37.03
CA GLY A 6 3.86 -1.25 36.58
C GLY A 6 3.00 0.00 36.29
N ASP A 7 3.51 1.20 36.58
CA ASP A 7 2.80 2.47 36.39
C ASP A 7 3.10 3.08 35.01
N ALA A 8 2.08 3.13 34.15
CA ALA A 8 2.18 3.67 32.79
C ALA A 8 2.44 5.20 32.75
N GLY A 9 1.94 5.96 33.72
CA GLY A 9 2.17 7.40 33.81
C GLY A 9 3.63 7.70 34.14
N PHE A 10 4.16 7.02 35.17
CA PHE A 10 5.57 7.12 35.52
C PHE A 10 6.47 6.65 34.37
N ALA A 11 6.15 5.53 33.71
CA ALA A 11 6.91 5.04 32.56
C ALA A 11 6.97 6.09 31.44
N ARG A 12 5.83 6.71 31.11
CA ARG A 12 5.74 7.76 30.09
C ARG A 12 6.65 8.95 30.42
N ASP A 13 6.56 9.48 31.64
CA ASP A 13 7.32 10.67 32.04
C ASP A 13 8.83 10.41 32.00
N VAL A 14 9.27 9.27 32.54
CA VAL A 14 10.69 8.90 32.54
C VAL A 14 11.20 8.61 31.14
N VAL A 15 10.46 7.86 30.32
CA VAL A 15 10.86 7.54 28.95
C VAL A 15 10.98 8.81 28.11
N LEU A 16 10.00 9.71 28.14
CA LEU A 16 10.04 10.95 27.37
C LEU A 16 11.17 11.88 27.84
N GLY A 17 11.43 11.96 29.15
CA GLY A 17 12.53 12.74 29.69
C GLY A 17 13.92 12.17 29.38
N ALA A 18 14.04 10.83 29.32
CA ALA A 18 15.33 10.14 29.17
C ALA A 18 15.68 9.77 27.72
N ALA A 19 14.70 9.59 26.83
CA ALA A 19 14.90 9.13 25.45
C ALA A 19 15.89 10.00 24.63
N PRO A 20 15.92 11.35 24.76
CA PRO A 20 16.91 12.16 24.04
C PRO A 20 18.38 11.81 24.35
N TRP A 21 18.63 11.07 25.43
CA TRP A 21 19.96 10.71 25.92
C TRP A 21 20.29 9.21 25.79
N HIS A 22 19.36 8.40 25.28
CA HIS A 22 19.48 6.95 25.19
C HIS A 22 19.05 6.43 23.81
N GLY A 23 19.90 5.68 23.11
CA GLY A 23 19.49 5.05 21.84
C GLY A 23 18.56 3.85 22.02
N ARG A 24 18.47 3.30 23.24
CA ARG A 24 17.46 2.28 23.61
C ARG A 24 17.12 2.32 25.10
N LEU A 25 15.83 2.24 25.39
CA LEU A 25 15.27 2.07 26.73
C LEU A 25 14.48 0.76 26.79
N LEU A 26 14.69 -0.01 27.85
CA LEU A 26 13.85 -1.17 28.20
C LEU A 26 12.92 -0.74 29.32
N VAL A 27 11.62 -0.69 29.06
CA VAL A 27 10.61 -0.64 30.14
C VAL A 27 10.25 -2.08 30.44
N LEU A 28 10.27 -2.47 31.72
CA LEU A 28 10.02 -3.85 32.15
C LEU A 28 8.93 -3.84 33.24
N ASN A 29 7.96 -4.75 33.12
CA ASN A 29 6.91 -4.99 34.10
C ASN A 29 6.64 -6.50 34.23
N THR A 30 5.58 -6.88 34.92
CA THR A 30 5.23 -8.30 35.09
C THR A 30 4.68 -8.97 33.83
N GLU A 31 4.18 -8.20 32.87
CA GLU A 31 3.57 -8.71 31.63
C GLU A 31 4.64 -9.11 30.61
N ASP A 32 5.74 -8.35 30.52
CA ASP A 32 6.80 -8.58 29.53
C ASP A 32 8.03 -9.33 30.08
N ALA A 33 8.20 -9.40 31.42
CA ALA A 33 9.38 -10.00 32.04
C ALA A 33 9.57 -11.48 31.73
N GLY A 34 8.50 -12.24 31.50
CA GLY A 34 8.57 -13.69 31.23
C GLY A 34 9.20 -14.05 29.87
N GLU A 35 9.06 -13.17 28.88
CA GLU A 35 9.53 -13.38 27.50
C GLU A 35 10.57 -12.35 27.06
N SER A 36 10.97 -11.45 27.98
CA SER A 36 11.97 -10.43 27.70
C SER A 36 13.33 -11.04 27.35
N THR A 37 13.93 -10.55 26.27
CA THR A 37 15.33 -10.87 25.91
C THR A 37 16.35 -10.21 26.84
N GLY A 38 15.87 -9.37 27.78
CA GLY A 38 16.67 -8.66 28.76
C GLY A 38 17.34 -7.39 28.21
N HIS A 39 18.12 -6.72 29.07
CA HIS A 39 18.81 -5.49 28.68
C HIS A 39 20.07 -5.76 27.84
N GLY A 40 20.77 -6.87 28.09
CA GLY A 40 22.09 -7.15 27.50
C GLY A 40 22.08 -7.72 26.08
N SER A 41 20.90 -7.98 25.51
CA SER A 41 20.72 -8.62 24.20
C SER A 41 20.24 -7.58 23.18
N PRO A 42 21.12 -6.85 22.48
CA PRO A 42 20.67 -5.93 21.45
C PRO A 42 20.11 -6.71 20.26
N LEU A 43 18.88 -6.39 19.84
CA LEU A 43 18.17 -7.15 18.81
C LEU A 43 18.47 -6.59 17.41
N PRO A 44 18.69 -7.43 16.38
CA PRO A 44 18.98 -6.98 15.02
C PRO A 44 18.02 -5.94 14.42
N PRO A 45 16.69 -6.00 14.63
CA PRO A 45 15.77 -4.98 14.10
C PRO A 45 15.73 -3.67 14.92
N LEU A 46 16.30 -3.65 16.13
CA LEU A 46 16.33 -2.47 17.00
C LEU A 46 17.61 -1.68 16.80
N VAL A 47 17.51 -0.36 16.89
CA VAL A 47 18.68 0.53 16.85
C VAL A 47 19.56 0.25 18.06
N HIS A 48 20.86 0.13 17.82
CA HIS A 48 21.90 0.05 18.84
C HIS A 48 22.89 1.17 18.66
N GLY A 49 22.94 2.07 19.63
CA GLY A 49 23.74 3.28 19.55
C GLY A 49 23.27 4.27 20.60
N GLY A 50 23.71 5.51 20.46
CA GLY A 50 23.25 6.59 21.32
C GLY A 50 24.08 7.86 21.19
N PRO A 51 23.52 9.00 21.62
CA PRO A 51 24.19 10.29 21.50
C PRO A 51 25.35 10.45 22.49
N GLY A 52 26.19 11.46 22.25
CA GLY A 52 27.22 11.91 23.19
C GLY A 52 28.25 10.82 23.52
N ARG A 53 28.34 10.44 24.80
CA ARG A 53 29.34 9.47 25.29
C ARG A 53 29.18 8.06 24.70
N ALA A 54 28.01 7.73 24.16
CA ALA A 54 27.77 6.46 23.48
C ALA A 54 28.32 6.43 22.03
N GLY A 55 28.88 7.55 21.53
CA GLY A 55 29.57 7.62 20.24
C GLY A 55 28.81 8.37 19.14
N GLY A 56 27.51 8.63 19.33
CA GLY A 56 26.67 9.38 18.37
C GLY A 56 26.24 8.61 17.14
N GLY A 57 26.86 7.46 16.86
CA GLY A 57 26.48 6.56 15.78
C GLY A 57 25.32 5.64 16.12
N GLU A 58 24.80 4.99 15.08
CA GLU A 58 23.79 3.95 15.16
C GLU A 58 24.28 2.72 14.37
N GLU A 59 23.99 1.55 14.91
CA GLU A 59 24.19 0.24 14.31
C GLU A 59 22.90 -0.60 14.45
N MET A 60 22.82 -1.71 13.72
CA MET A 60 21.60 -2.53 13.64
C MET A 60 20.39 -1.67 13.21
N GLY A 61 19.19 -1.90 13.75
CA GLY A 61 17.99 -1.17 13.32
C GLY A 61 17.39 -1.68 12.00
N GLY A 62 17.60 -2.95 11.68
CA GLY A 62 17.06 -3.60 10.48
C GLY A 62 17.57 -2.95 9.19
N ILE A 63 16.66 -2.48 8.34
CA ILE A 63 17.02 -1.84 7.07
C ILE A 63 17.83 -0.55 7.26
N ARG A 64 17.75 0.11 8.43
CA ARG A 64 18.52 1.34 8.71
C ARG A 64 20.02 1.09 8.69
N ALA A 65 20.50 -0.03 9.26
CA ALA A 65 21.91 -0.42 9.19
C ALA A 65 22.42 -0.50 7.74
N VAL A 66 21.61 -1.09 6.84
CA VAL A 66 21.98 -1.25 5.44
C VAL A 66 22.21 0.11 4.77
N VAL A 67 21.39 1.12 5.09
CA VAL A 67 21.51 2.43 4.44
C VAL A 67 22.80 3.18 4.79
N HIS A 68 23.49 2.84 5.89
CA HIS A 68 24.81 3.39 6.22
C HIS A 68 25.90 2.91 5.26
N HIS A 69 25.72 1.72 4.67
CA HIS A 69 26.63 1.13 3.70
C HIS A 69 26.27 1.50 2.24
N MET A 70 25.15 2.20 2.04
CA MET A 70 24.73 2.68 0.72
C MET A 70 25.06 4.17 0.55
N ARG A 71 25.25 4.60 -0.70
CA ARG A 71 25.25 6.02 -1.04
C ARG A 71 23.86 6.42 -1.50
N ARG A 72 23.22 7.31 -0.74
CA ARG A 72 21.93 7.89 -1.13
C ARG A 72 22.18 9.09 -2.05
N THR A 73 21.64 9.01 -3.26
CA THR A 73 21.74 10.07 -4.27
C THR A 73 20.33 10.51 -4.64
N ALA A 74 20.06 11.82 -4.56
CA ALA A 74 18.83 12.39 -5.10
C ALA A 74 18.98 12.53 -6.62
N VAL A 75 18.28 11.67 -7.37
CA VAL A 75 18.25 11.72 -8.84
C VAL A 75 17.02 12.51 -9.27
N GLN A 76 17.22 13.53 -10.09
CA GLN A 76 16.14 14.34 -10.66
C GLN A 76 16.08 14.09 -12.16
N SER A 77 14.89 13.78 -12.68
CA SER A 77 14.64 13.64 -14.10
C SER A 77 13.13 13.64 -14.38
N GLY A 78 12.74 13.55 -15.65
CA GLY A 78 11.35 13.29 -16.03
C GLY A 78 10.92 11.86 -15.67
N PRO A 79 9.61 11.58 -15.58
CA PRO A 79 9.08 10.29 -15.13
C PRO A 79 9.64 9.08 -15.90
N ALA A 80 9.66 9.15 -17.23
CA ALA A 80 10.14 8.04 -18.07
C ALA A 80 11.62 7.68 -17.80
N MET A 81 12.46 8.69 -17.61
CA MET A 81 13.87 8.49 -17.28
C MET A 81 14.04 7.95 -15.86
N LEU A 82 13.25 8.44 -14.89
CA LEU A 82 13.25 7.87 -13.54
C LEU A 82 12.78 6.41 -13.53
N THR A 83 11.77 6.07 -14.34
CA THR A 83 11.31 4.69 -14.49
C THR A 83 12.42 3.79 -15.03
N SER A 84 13.11 4.24 -16.08
CA SER A 84 14.24 3.52 -16.67
C SER A 84 15.40 3.34 -15.67
N ILE A 85 15.77 4.39 -14.92
CA ILE A 85 16.87 4.35 -13.94
C ILE A 85 16.53 3.46 -12.74
N THR A 86 15.30 3.52 -12.24
CA THR A 86 14.91 2.86 -10.98
C THR A 86 14.30 1.47 -11.16
N GLY A 87 13.92 1.10 -12.38
CA GLY A 87 13.17 -0.13 -12.66
C GLY A 87 11.77 -0.13 -12.02
N ARG A 88 11.21 1.05 -11.73
CA ARG A 88 9.90 1.23 -11.12
C ARG A 88 9.10 2.26 -11.87
N TRP A 89 7.88 1.95 -12.26
CA TRP A 89 7.01 2.89 -12.96
C TRP A 89 6.70 4.09 -12.07
N VAL A 90 6.90 5.28 -12.60
CA VAL A 90 6.59 6.56 -11.97
C VAL A 90 5.42 7.21 -12.70
N PRO A 91 4.42 7.78 -11.99
CA PRO A 91 3.33 8.52 -12.61
C PRO A 91 3.82 9.56 -13.63
N GLY A 92 3.18 9.59 -14.80
CA GLY A 92 3.58 10.40 -15.95
C GLY A 92 4.56 9.71 -16.90
N THR A 93 4.98 8.47 -16.61
CA THR A 93 5.62 7.61 -17.61
C THR A 93 4.56 7.01 -18.52
N ASP A 94 4.89 6.81 -19.80
CA ASP A 94 4.01 6.15 -20.74
C ASP A 94 3.55 4.78 -20.23
N ARG A 95 2.33 4.42 -20.61
CA ARG A 95 1.67 3.17 -20.27
C ARG A 95 1.69 2.26 -21.50
N THR A 96 1.96 0.98 -21.30
CA THR A 96 2.05 0.00 -22.38
C THR A 96 0.81 -0.89 -22.34
N VAL A 97 -0.15 -0.61 -23.22
CA VAL A 97 -1.32 -1.46 -23.42
C VAL A 97 -1.03 -2.40 -24.59
N THR A 98 -1.17 -3.70 -24.37
CA THR A 98 -0.99 -4.76 -25.38
C THR A 98 -2.30 -5.50 -25.61
N ASP A 99 -2.36 -6.28 -26.70
CA ASP A 99 -3.52 -7.15 -26.99
C ASP A 99 -3.72 -8.23 -25.92
N GLU A 100 -2.64 -8.69 -25.29
CA GLU A 100 -2.68 -9.60 -24.16
C GLU A 100 -2.84 -8.84 -22.83
N HIS A 101 -3.82 -9.26 -22.03
CA HIS A 101 -4.04 -8.71 -20.70
C HIS A 101 -2.84 -9.04 -19.77
N PRO A 102 -2.27 -8.08 -19.02
CA PRO A 102 -1.09 -8.30 -18.16
C PRO A 102 -1.22 -9.46 -17.17
N PHE A 103 -2.42 -9.74 -16.64
CA PHE A 103 -2.63 -10.89 -15.73
C PHE A 103 -2.51 -12.27 -16.41
N ARG A 104 -2.43 -12.34 -17.74
CA ARG A 104 -2.18 -13.58 -18.49
C ARG A 104 -0.69 -13.87 -18.66
N LYS A 105 0.18 -12.89 -18.41
CA LYS A 105 1.63 -12.99 -18.58
C LYS A 105 2.28 -13.65 -17.36
N TYR A 106 3.27 -14.52 -17.59
CA TYR A 106 4.15 -15.00 -16.52
C TYR A 106 5.08 -13.87 -16.05
N LEU A 107 5.70 -14.06 -14.88
CA LEU A 107 6.55 -13.05 -14.26
C LEU A 107 7.67 -12.56 -15.20
N GLU A 108 8.26 -13.44 -16.00
CA GLU A 108 9.34 -13.12 -16.93
C GLU A 108 8.89 -12.32 -18.15
N ASP A 109 7.62 -12.41 -18.51
CA ASP A 109 7.03 -11.76 -19.69
C ASP A 109 6.44 -10.38 -19.34
N LEU A 110 6.30 -10.08 -18.05
CA LEU A 110 5.81 -8.79 -17.56
C LEU A 110 6.89 -7.73 -17.66
N CYS A 111 6.51 -6.57 -18.19
CA CYS A 111 7.33 -5.37 -18.21
C CYS A 111 6.77 -4.32 -17.25
N VAL A 112 7.66 -3.56 -16.61
CA VAL A 112 7.26 -2.34 -15.88
C VAL A 112 6.61 -1.39 -16.88
N GLY A 113 5.41 -0.91 -16.56
CA GLY A 113 4.57 -0.11 -17.47
C GLY A 113 3.50 -0.91 -18.23
N ASP A 114 3.48 -2.24 -18.16
CA ASP A 114 2.37 -3.04 -18.71
C ASP A 114 1.05 -2.64 -18.05
N THR A 115 0.04 -2.35 -18.86
CA THR A 115 -1.19 -1.69 -18.41
C THR A 115 -2.45 -2.43 -18.88
N ALA A 116 -3.37 -2.64 -17.94
CA ALA A 116 -4.77 -2.97 -18.22
C ALA A 116 -5.65 -1.73 -18.01
N VAL A 117 -6.59 -1.50 -18.93
CA VAL A 117 -7.62 -0.46 -18.79
C VAL A 117 -8.98 -1.14 -18.86
N GLY A 118 -9.83 -0.88 -17.88
CA GLY A 118 -11.18 -1.44 -17.80
C GLY A 118 -12.23 -0.34 -17.58
N GLY A 119 -13.44 -0.59 -18.06
CA GLY A 119 -14.55 0.37 -18.05
C GLY A 119 -14.88 0.93 -19.43
N PRO A 120 -15.72 1.98 -19.52
CA PRO A 120 -16.39 2.63 -18.39
C PRO A 120 -17.44 1.72 -17.72
N ARG A 121 -17.66 1.91 -16.41
CA ARG A 121 -18.78 1.33 -15.65
C ARG A 121 -19.55 2.43 -14.94
N THR A 122 -20.82 2.62 -15.31
CA THR A 122 -21.72 3.54 -14.61
C THR A 122 -22.01 3.03 -13.20
N VAL A 123 -21.93 3.91 -12.22
CA VAL A 123 -22.36 3.66 -10.85
C VAL A 123 -23.81 4.09 -10.72
N THR A 124 -24.69 3.18 -10.33
CA THR A 124 -26.11 3.48 -10.13
C THR A 124 -26.44 3.66 -8.66
N LEU A 125 -27.62 4.21 -8.37
CA LEU A 125 -28.10 4.27 -6.99
C LEU A 125 -28.36 2.86 -6.44
N ASP A 126 -28.90 1.97 -7.28
CA ASP A 126 -29.17 0.58 -6.93
C ASP A 126 -27.87 -0.16 -6.52
N ASP A 127 -26.73 0.13 -7.17
CA ASP A 127 -25.43 -0.40 -6.75
C ASP A 127 -25.07 0.02 -5.32
N VAL A 128 -25.31 1.30 -4.98
CA VAL A 128 -24.99 1.87 -3.66
C VAL A 128 -25.91 1.29 -2.58
N GLU A 129 -27.20 1.20 -2.87
CA GLU A 129 -28.19 0.64 -1.94
C GLU A 129 -27.97 -0.85 -1.73
N HIS A 130 -27.71 -1.61 -2.81
CA HIS A 130 -27.37 -3.02 -2.72
C HIS A 130 -26.08 -3.25 -1.93
N PHE A 131 -25.03 -2.46 -2.16
CA PHE A 131 -23.77 -2.62 -1.43
C PHE A 131 -23.95 -2.31 0.06
N ALA A 132 -24.76 -1.30 0.42
CA ALA A 132 -25.09 -1.00 1.82
C ALA A 132 -25.81 -2.17 2.49
N GLU A 133 -26.80 -2.77 1.84
CA GLU A 133 -27.52 -3.94 2.36
C GLU A 133 -26.59 -5.16 2.49
N PHE A 134 -25.83 -5.45 1.42
CA PHE A 134 -24.99 -6.65 1.33
C PHE A 134 -23.82 -6.63 2.32
N THR A 135 -23.21 -5.47 2.55
CA THR A 135 -22.05 -5.33 3.46
C THR A 135 -22.44 -4.94 4.88
N GLY A 136 -23.63 -4.36 5.06
CA GLY A 136 -24.06 -3.76 6.33
C GLY A 136 -23.51 -2.34 6.57
N ASP A 137 -22.74 -1.76 5.64
CA ASP A 137 -22.28 -0.37 5.75
C ASP A 137 -23.40 0.59 5.35
N THR A 138 -24.21 0.97 6.33
CA THR A 138 -25.36 1.88 6.18
C THR A 138 -25.04 3.33 6.52
N PHE A 139 -23.76 3.73 6.43
CA PHE A 139 -23.34 5.10 6.73
C PHE A 139 -24.16 6.14 5.95
N TYR A 140 -24.63 7.18 6.65
CA TYR A 140 -25.67 8.10 6.16
C TYR A 140 -25.34 8.75 4.80
N ALA A 141 -24.06 8.96 4.49
CA ALA A 141 -23.63 9.57 3.24
C ALA A 141 -23.97 8.70 2.01
N HIS A 142 -24.28 7.43 2.20
CA HIS A 142 -24.65 6.47 1.16
C HIS A 142 -26.15 6.15 1.15
N THR A 143 -26.84 6.30 2.28
CA THR A 143 -28.19 5.75 2.49
C THR A 143 -29.26 6.79 2.77
N ASP A 144 -28.91 7.99 3.24
CA ASP A 144 -29.86 9.05 3.59
C ASP A 144 -29.60 10.30 2.75
N GLU A 145 -30.54 10.60 1.84
CA GLU A 145 -30.42 11.73 0.91
C GLU A 145 -30.40 13.09 1.62
N GLU A 146 -31.23 13.28 2.64
CA GLU A 146 -31.35 14.58 3.31
C GLU A 146 -30.13 14.83 4.21
N ALA A 147 -29.67 13.80 4.93
CA ALA A 147 -28.44 13.88 5.72
C ALA A 147 -27.20 14.07 4.81
N ALA A 148 -27.13 13.39 3.67
CA ALA A 148 -26.02 13.51 2.73
C ALA A 148 -25.97 14.88 2.04
N LYS A 149 -27.12 15.50 1.73
CA LYS A 149 -27.19 16.90 1.24
C LYS A 149 -26.77 17.92 2.30
N ALA A 150 -27.10 17.68 3.56
CA ALA A 150 -26.71 18.57 4.66
C ALA A 150 -25.19 18.54 4.94
N ASN A 151 -24.48 17.51 4.46
CA ASN A 151 -23.04 17.43 4.56
C ASN A 151 -22.35 18.46 3.62
N PRO A 152 -21.40 19.27 4.13
CA PRO A 152 -20.77 20.35 3.35
C PRO A 152 -19.88 19.87 2.19
N PHE A 153 -19.56 18.58 2.10
CA PHE A 153 -18.60 18.05 1.12
C PHE A 153 -19.23 17.26 -0.02
N PHE A 154 -20.42 16.68 0.14
CA PHE A 154 -20.97 15.71 -0.82
C PHE A 154 -22.10 16.28 -1.68
N GLY A 155 -22.99 17.08 -1.07
CA GLY A 155 -24.13 17.68 -1.76
C GLY A 155 -25.15 16.66 -2.27
N GLY A 156 -25.26 15.50 -1.61
CA GLY A 156 -26.12 14.36 -1.98
C GLY A 156 -25.45 13.02 -1.66
N ARG A 157 -26.17 11.92 -1.88
CA ARG A 157 -25.61 10.57 -1.66
C ARG A 157 -24.43 10.30 -2.58
N VAL A 158 -23.42 9.63 -2.04
CA VAL A 158 -22.21 9.21 -2.75
C VAL A 158 -22.07 7.69 -2.65
N ALA A 159 -21.31 7.07 -3.55
CA ALA A 159 -20.99 5.66 -3.48
C ALA A 159 -19.97 5.36 -2.37
N HIS A 160 -20.02 4.15 -1.81
CA HIS A 160 -19.01 3.67 -0.87
C HIS A 160 -17.64 3.62 -1.55
N GLY A 161 -16.58 4.03 -0.85
CA GLY A 161 -15.22 3.85 -1.35
C GLY A 161 -14.90 2.37 -1.62
N TYR A 162 -15.37 1.46 -0.78
CA TYR A 162 -15.18 0.02 -0.99
C TYR A 162 -15.98 -0.54 -2.18
N LEU A 163 -17.12 0.05 -2.52
CA LEU A 163 -17.85 -0.28 -3.75
C LEU A 163 -17.01 0.10 -4.98
N VAL A 164 -16.42 1.30 -4.98
CA VAL A 164 -15.53 1.78 -6.06
C VAL A 164 -14.34 0.82 -6.24
N VAL A 165 -13.69 0.41 -5.15
CA VAL A 165 -12.57 -0.57 -5.21
C VAL A 165 -13.04 -1.93 -5.71
N SER A 166 -14.21 -2.39 -5.30
CA SER A 166 -14.79 -3.66 -5.74
C SER A 166 -15.11 -3.65 -7.24
N PHE A 167 -15.66 -2.55 -7.75
CA PHE A 167 -15.91 -2.34 -9.17
C PHE A 167 -14.62 -2.25 -9.97
N ALA A 168 -13.63 -1.51 -9.48
CA ALA A 168 -12.31 -1.45 -10.10
C ALA A 168 -11.70 -2.85 -10.24
N ALA A 169 -11.72 -3.67 -9.18
CA ALA A 169 -11.26 -5.06 -9.25
C ALA A 169 -12.03 -5.89 -10.30
N GLY A 170 -13.35 -5.76 -10.34
CA GLY A 170 -14.16 -6.41 -11.37
C GLY A 170 -13.86 -5.96 -12.81
N LEU A 171 -13.23 -4.79 -12.99
CA LEU A 171 -12.88 -4.25 -14.31
C LEU A 171 -11.45 -4.58 -14.76
N PHE A 172 -10.49 -4.76 -13.84
CA PHE A 172 -9.09 -5.05 -14.21
C PHE A 172 -8.68 -6.52 -14.01
N VAL A 173 -9.43 -7.32 -13.25
CA VAL A 173 -9.05 -8.72 -13.00
C VAL A 173 -9.40 -9.56 -14.22
N GLU A 174 -8.42 -10.30 -14.75
CA GLU A 174 -8.67 -11.40 -15.69
C GLU A 174 -9.27 -12.59 -14.93
N PRO A 175 -10.50 -13.04 -15.24
CA PRO A 175 -11.18 -14.10 -14.50
C PRO A 175 -10.71 -15.51 -14.88
N ALA A 176 -10.09 -15.70 -16.05
CA ALA A 176 -9.59 -16.99 -16.47
C ALA A 176 -8.39 -17.43 -15.61
N PRO A 177 -8.23 -18.75 -15.32
CA PRO A 177 -7.02 -19.26 -14.67
C PRO A 177 -5.77 -18.81 -15.43
N GLY A 178 -4.79 -18.29 -14.69
CA GLY A 178 -3.58 -17.72 -15.28
C GLY A 178 -2.44 -17.59 -14.27
N PRO A 179 -1.34 -16.91 -14.65
CA PRO A 179 -0.14 -16.82 -13.81
C PRO A 179 -0.31 -16.04 -12.50
N VAL A 180 -1.33 -15.19 -12.36
CA VAL A 180 -1.60 -14.51 -11.10
C VAL A 180 -2.15 -15.51 -10.08
N LEU A 181 -1.33 -15.80 -9.06
CA LEU A 181 -1.62 -16.81 -8.03
C LEU A 181 -2.49 -16.26 -6.91
N ALA A 182 -2.25 -15.00 -6.52
CA ALA A 182 -2.98 -14.35 -5.43
C ALA A 182 -2.93 -12.85 -5.59
N ASN A 183 -4.07 -12.18 -5.40
CA ASN A 183 -4.14 -10.77 -5.04
C ASN A 183 -4.26 -10.69 -3.52
N TYR A 184 -3.17 -10.35 -2.83
CA TYR A 184 -3.05 -10.54 -1.37
C TYR A 184 -3.07 -9.24 -0.57
N GLY A 185 -3.04 -8.08 -1.24
CA GLY A 185 -2.95 -6.83 -0.51
C GLY A 185 -3.19 -5.58 -1.35
N LEU A 186 -3.62 -4.54 -0.65
CA LEU A 186 -3.70 -3.18 -1.15
C LEU A 186 -2.80 -2.29 -0.29
N GLU A 187 -2.02 -1.42 -0.93
CA GLU A 187 -1.22 -0.40 -0.25
C GLU A 187 -1.68 1.00 -0.67
N ARG A 188 -1.48 1.98 0.23
CA ARG A 188 -1.67 3.42 -0.07
C ARG A 188 -3.05 3.80 -0.64
N LEU A 189 -4.11 3.06 -0.31
CA LEU A 189 -5.46 3.41 -0.75
C LEU A 189 -5.89 4.80 -0.26
N ARG A 190 -6.26 5.66 -1.20
CA ARG A 190 -6.81 6.99 -0.97
C ARG A 190 -8.02 7.21 -1.88
N PHE A 191 -9.09 7.73 -1.29
CA PHE A 191 -10.26 8.26 -2.01
C PHE A 191 -10.07 9.77 -2.15
N LEU A 192 -10.04 10.26 -3.38
CA LEU A 192 -9.66 11.64 -3.71
C LEU A 192 -10.86 12.50 -4.09
N THR A 193 -11.80 11.91 -4.83
CA THR A 193 -13.01 12.58 -5.29
C THR A 193 -14.21 11.67 -5.00
N PRO A 194 -15.28 12.18 -4.35
CA PRO A 194 -16.48 11.39 -4.13
C PRO A 194 -17.11 10.97 -5.45
N VAL A 195 -17.57 9.73 -5.53
CA VAL A 195 -18.29 9.18 -6.68
C VAL A 195 -19.78 9.26 -6.42
N LYS A 196 -20.56 9.76 -7.38
CA LYS A 196 -22.01 9.91 -7.29
C LYS A 196 -22.73 8.91 -8.19
N PRO A 197 -23.98 8.55 -7.88
CA PRO A 197 -24.84 7.86 -8.86
C PRO A 197 -24.89 8.65 -10.18
N GLY A 198 -24.64 7.96 -11.28
CA GLY A 198 -24.49 8.51 -12.63
C GLY A 198 -23.04 8.69 -13.10
N ASP A 199 -22.04 8.68 -12.20
CA ASP A 199 -20.63 8.73 -12.60
C ASP A 199 -20.20 7.43 -13.29
N GLU A 200 -19.26 7.54 -14.24
CA GLU A 200 -18.69 6.40 -14.95
C GLU A 200 -17.23 6.17 -14.55
N LEU A 201 -16.95 4.98 -14.02
CA LEU A 201 -15.62 4.60 -13.56
C LEU A 201 -14.81 3.94 -14.67
N THR A 202 -13.62 4.45 -14.91
CA THR A 202 -12.57 3.78 -15.69
C THR A 202 -11.42 3.46 -14.74
N VAL A 203 -10.92 2.23 -14.78
CA VAL A 203 -9.73 1.84 -14.02
C VAL A 203 -8.55 1.69 -14.96
N THR A 204 -7.40 2.21 -14.56
CA THR A 204 -6.12 1.89 -15.16
C THR A 204 -5.21 1.21 -14.14
N LEU A 205 -4.80 -0.01 -14.44
CA LEU A 205 -3.89 -0.83 -13.63
C LEU A 205 -2.56 -0.97 -14.37
N THR A 206 -1.44 -0.50 -13.79
CA THR A 206 -0.12 -0.51 -14.44
C THR A 206 0.92 -1.24 -13.60
N ALA A 207 1.69 -2.16 -14.19
CA ALA A 207 2.78 -2.87 -13.52
C ALA A 207 3.84 -1.88 -13.05
N LYS A 208 3.88 -1.64 -11.74
CA LYS A 208 4.70 -0.61 -11.11
C LYS A 208 6.08 -1.09 -10.74
N GLN A 209 6.15 -2.29 -10.18
CA GLN A 209 7.40 -2.91 -9.75
C GLN A 209 7.25 -4.43 -9.81
N ILE A 210 8.24 -5.08 -10.37
CA ILE A 210 8.34 -6.54 -10.46
C ILE A 210 9.51 -6.96 -9.59
N SER A 211 9.26 -7.82 -8.60
CA SER A 211 10.25 -8.31 -7.64
C SER A 211 10.29 -9.83 -7.66
N PRO A 212 11.17 -10.45 -8.47
CA PRO A 212 11.35 -11.89 -8.48
C PRO A 212 11.80 -12.38 -7.10
N ARG A 213 11.27 -13.52 -6.66
CA ARG A 213 11.71 -14.18 -5.43
C ARG A 213 12.71 -15.27 -5.77
N GLU A 214 13.91 -15.20 -5.20
CA GLU A 214 14.91 -16.25 -5.34
C GLU A 214 14.45 -17.54 -4.64
N GLY A 215 14.69 -18.69 -5.27
CA GLY A 215 14.32 -20.00 -4.74
C GLY A 215 12.82 -20.33 -4.74
N ALA A 216 11.98 -19.49 -5.36
CA ALA A 216 10.54 -19.72 -5.52
C ALA A 216 10.12 -19.67 -6.99
N ASP A 217 9.05 -20.38 -7.33
CA ASP A 217 8.45 -20.41 -8.67
C ASP A 217 7.45 -19.26 -8.90
N TYR A 218 7.57 -18.18 -8.13
CA TYR A 218 6.76 -16.97 -8.26
C TYR A 218 7.57 -15.73 -7.85
N GLY A 219 7.01 -14.55 -8.10
CA GLY A 219 7.50 -13.26 -7.64
C GLY A 219 6.36 -12.35 -7.23
N GLU A 220 6.71 -11.18 -6.70
CA GLU A 220 5.74 -10.14 -6.34
C GLU A 220 5.65 -9.11 -7.45
N VAL A 221 4.42 -8.80 -7.89
CA VAL A 221 4.15 -7.67 -8.78
C VAL A 221 3.26 -6.69 -8.05
N ARG A 222 3.75 -5.46 -7.96
CA ARG A 222 3.03 -4.30 -7.45
C ARG A 222 2.47 -3.53 -8.64
N TRP A 223 1.21 -3.17 -8.58
CA TRP A 223 0.52 -2.45 -9.64
C TRP A 223 0.06 -1.08 -9.16
N ASP A 224 0.28 -0.03 -9.93
CA ASP A 224 -0.29 1.29 -9.71
C ASP A 224 -1.71 1.31 -10.27
N THR A 225 -2.70 1.58 -9.42
CA THR A 225 -4.12 1.62 -9.80
C THR A 225 -4.64 3.04 -9.69
N ASP A 226 -5.21 3.54 -10.77
CA ASP A 226 -5.88 4.83 -10.85
C ASP A 226 -7.30 4.61 -11.36
N VAL A 227 -8.29 4.92 -10.52
CA VAL A 227 -9.69 4.90 -10.90
C VAL A 227 -10.11 6.34 -11.16
N THR A 228 -10.61 6.62 -12.36
CA THR A 228 -11.05 7.95 -12.78
C THR A 228 -12.53 7.97 -13.10
N ASN A 229 -13.17 9.12 -12.95
CA ASN A 229 -14.53 9.36 -13.45
C ASN A 229 -14.52 9.77 -14.95
N GLN A 230 -15.69 10.06 -15.50
CA GLN A 230 -15.90 10.53 -16.88
C GLN A 230 -15.20 11.86 -17.22
N GLU A 231 -14.84 12.66 -16.22
CA GLU A 231 -14.11 13.92 -16.39
C GLU A 231 -12.58 13.73 -16.36
N GLY A 232 -12.12 12.48 -16.18
CA GLY A 232 -10.71 12.14 -16.02
C GLY A 232 -10.14 12.48 -14.64
N ALA A 233 -10.98 12.86 -13.67
CA ALA A 233 -10.55 13.10 -12.30
C ALA A 233 -10.35 11.77 -11.56
N SER A 234 -9.20 11.61 -10.90
CA SER A 234 -8.94 10.43 -10.07
C SER A 234 -9.87 10.41 -8.85
N VAL A 235 -10.67 9.35 -8.73
CA VAL A 235 -11.58 9.13 -7.59
C VAL A 235 -10.93 8.25 -6.53
N ALA A 236 -10.10 7.28 -6.93
CA ALA A 236 -9.34 6.44 -6.02
C ALA A 236 -7.95 6.10 -6.60
N LYS A 237 -6.92 6.15 -5.75
CA LYS A 237 -5.56 5.69 -6.08
C LYS A 237 -5.06 4.72 -5.04
N TYR A 238 -4.43 3.65 -5.48
CA TYR A 238 -3.86 2.62 -4.62
C TYR A 238 -2.88 1.73 -5.39
N ASP A 239 -2.13 0.94 -4.64
CA ASP A 239 -1.31 -0.13 -5.21
C ASP A 239 -1.95 -1.50 -4.94
N VAL A 240 -2.06 -2.33 -5.97
CA VAL A 240 -2.45 -3.75 -5.84
C VAL A 240 -1.18 -4.59 -5.71
N LEU A 241 -1.17 -5.56 -4.79
CA LEU A 241 -0.07 -6.49 -4.57
C LEU A 241 -0.48 -7.90 -4.98
N THR A 242 0.29 -8.48 -5.89
CA THR A 242 0.01 -9.82 -6.44
C THR A 242 1.23 -10.73 -6.34
N LEU A 243 0.98 -12.02 -6.15
CA LEU A 243 1.94 -13.08 -6.42
C LEU A 243 1.71 -13.58 -7.85
N VAL A 244 2.76 -13.57 -8.67
CA VAL A 244 2.69 -13.99 -10.07
C VAL A 244 3.69 -15.12 -10.30
N ALA A 245 3.21 -16.20 -10.89
CA ALA A 245 4.00 -17.38 -11.20
C ALA A 245 5.09 -17.07 -12.22
N LYS A 246 6.23 -17.72 -12.02
CA LYS A 246 7.26 -17.89 -13.05
C LYS A 246 6.81 -18.95 -14.03
N ARG A 247 7.32 -18.89 -15.26
CA ARG A 247 7.03 -19.92 -16.25
C ARG A 247 7.51 -21.29 -15.71
N PRO A 248 6.69 -22.36 -15.79
CA PRO A 248 7.13 -23.69 -15.43
C PRO A 248 8.38 -24.05 -16.21
N ARG A 249 9.41 -24.55 -15.53
CA ARG A 249 10.55 -25.17 -16.21
C ARG A 249 10.03 -26.48 -16.79
N HIS A 250 10.02 -26.61 -18.11
CA HIS A 250 9.83 -27.90 -18.74
C HIS A 250 11.11 -28.70 -18.53
N ASP A 251 11.03 -29.71 -17.66
CA ASP A 251 12.00 -30.82 -17.61
C ASP A 251 11.72 -31.82 -18.74
#